data_AF-A0A0S8KYU1-F1
#
_entry.id   AF-A0A0S8KYU1-F1
#
_cell.length_a   1.000
_cell.length_b   1.000
_cell.length_c   1.000
_cell.angle_alpha   90.00
_cell.angle_beta   90.00
_cell.angle_gamma   90.00
#
_symmetry.space_group_name_H-M   'P 1'
#
loop_
_entity.id
_entity.type
_entity.pdbx_description
1 polymer ?
#
loop_
_entity_poly.entity_id
_entity_poly.type
_entity_poly.pdbx_seq_one_letter_code
_entity_poly.pdbx_strand_id
1 'polypeptide(L)'
;MNGYAGKILSLDLTERKVGIIPTSKYQHWMGGHGMGSAIFFDLVKDKTIDGFDPANVVTMMTSPLSGTLVPAASGRTEVQGIGVQSYPIGWFTRSNLGGRFSGMLKFAGWDGIVIQGKADKPVWVDIRDGEVRIRDCAPLSLWGKETWDCQKAIWDYVLSGGKYGDWNSP
;
A
#
# COMPACT_ATOMS: atom_id res chain seq x y z
N MET A 1 3.20 8.52 20.02
CA MET A 1 4.06 7.33 19.84
C MET A 1 5.17 7.68 18.85
N ASN A 2 6.38 7.14 19.05
CA ASN A 2 7.65 7.54 18.43
C ASN A 2 7.75 7.25 16.91
N GLY A 3 6.94 7.93 16.08
CA GLY A 3 6.99 7.83 14.62
C GLY A 3 6.05 6.80 14.00
N TYR A 4 5.47 5.85 14.74
CA TYR A 4 4.46 4.91 14.25
C TYR A 4 3.03 5.44 14.37
N ALA A 5 2.18 5.10 13.41
CA ALA A 5 0.75 5.39 13.46
C ALA A 5 -0.03 4.32 14.26
N GLY A 6 0.54 3.13 14.41
CA GLY A 6 0.04 2.06 15.27
C GLY A 6 -0.82 1.01 14.56
N LYS A 7 -1.15 1.23 13.28
CA LYS A 7 -1.95 0.30 12.46
C LYS A 7 -1.40 0.18 11.04
N ILE A 8 -1.54 -1.03 10.50
CA ILE A 8 -1.20 -1.41 9.12
C ILE A 8 -2.50 -1.80 8.43
N LEU A 9 -2.74 -1.26 7.23
CA LEU A 9 -3.91 -1.56 6.43
C LEU A 9 -3.79 -2.97 5.83
N SER A 10 -4.77 -3.83 6.05
CA SER A 10 -4.86 -5.15 5.43
C SER A 10 -6.00 -5.18 4.42
N LEU A 11 -5.71 -5.60 3.19
CA LEU A 11 -6.65 -5.65 2.08
C LEU A 11 -6.71 -7.08 1.55
N ASP A 12 -7.89 -7.69 1.63
CA ASP A 12 -8.20 -8.91 0.90
C ASP A 12 -9.00 -8.52 -0.36
N LEU A 13 -8.38 -8.67 -1.53
CA LEU A 13 -9.02 -8.31 -2.80
C LEU A 13 -10.01 -9.35 -3.29
N THR A 14 -9.88 -10.61 -2.86
CA THR A 14 -10.80 -11.69 -3.22
C THR A 14 -12.16 -11.46 -2.54
N GLU A 15 -12.13 -11.15 -1.24
CA GLU A 15 -13.34 -10.90 -0.45
C GLU A 15 -13.73 -9.41 -0.40
N ARG A 16 -12.91 -8.53 -0.99
CA ARG A 16 -13.03 -7.06 -0.90
C ARG A 16 -13.11 -6.56 0.54
N LYS A 17 -12.35 -7.18 1.45
CA LYS A 17 -12.34 -6.83 2.88
C LYS A 17 -11.20 -5.88 3.21
N VAL A 18 -11.53 -4.93 4.09
CA VAL A 18 -10.59 -3.98 4.69
C VAL A 18 -10.44 -4.37 6.16
N GLY A 19 -9.19 -4.57 6.58
CA GLY A 19 -8.83 -4.96 7.94
C GLY A 19 -7.66 -4.15 8.48
N ILE A 20 -7.33 -4.43 9.74
CA ILE A 20 -6.25 -3.76 10.46
C ILE A 20 -5.33 -4.82 11.07
N ILE A 21 -4.03 -4.68 10.81
CA ILE A 21 -2.98 -5.39 11.53
C ILE A 21 -2.35 -4.40 12.52
N PRO A 22 -2.31 -4.69 13.83
CA PRO A 22 -1.63 -3.83 14.80
C PRO A 22 -0.13 -3.74 14.48
N THR A 23 0.41 -2.52 14.37
CA THR A 23 1.85 -2.32 14.11
C THR A 23 2.73 -2.97 15.18
N SER A 24 2.23 -3.04 16.42
CA SER A 24 2.94 -3.65 17.54
C SER A 24 3.37 -5.11 17.30
N LYS A 25 2.67 -5.85 16.44
CA LYS A 25 3.04 -7.23 16.06
C LYS A 25 4.37 -7.28 15.30
N TYR A 26 4.67 -6.25 14.52
CA TYR A 26 5.82 -6.21 13.60
C TYR A 26 6.81 -5.08 13.88
N GLN A 27 6.53 -4.19 14.84
CA GLN A 27 7.37 -3.03 15.17
C GLN A 27 8.83 -3.38 15.53
N HIS A 28 9.09 -4.60 16.00
CA HIS A 28 10.45 -5.07 16.31
C HIS A 28 11.32 -5.24 15.05
N TRP A 29 10.70 -5.36 13.87
CA TRP A 29 11.35 -5.29 12.56
C TRP A 29 11.47 -3.86 12.03
N MET A 30 11.26 -2.86 12.89
CA MET A 30 11.25 -1.44 12.57
C MET A 30 10.16 -1.06 11.57
N GLY A 31 10.50 -0.90 10.29
CA GLY A 31 9.59 -0.47 9.23
C GLY A 31 10.16 -0.86 7.87
N GLY A 32 9.55 -0.37 6.80
CA GLY A 32 10.02 -0.58 5.43
C GLY A 32 10.29 -2.05 5.13
N HIS A 33 11.54 -2.35 4.76
CA HIS A 33 11.95 -3.69 4.38
C HIS A 33 11.70 -4.73 5.47
N GLY A 34 12.21 -4.50 6.69
CA GLY A 34 12.10 -5.48 7.78
C GLY A 34 10.66 -5.84 8.11
N MET A 35 9.82 -4.83 8.33
CA MET A 35 8.40 -5.02 8.65
C MET A 35 7.65 -5.75 7.53
N GLY A 36 7.82 -5.33 6.28
CA GLY A 36 7.11 -5.96 5.16
C GLY A 36 7.58 -7.38 4.86
N SER A 37 8.88 -7.67 5.03
CA SER A 37 9.43 -9.03 4.95
C SER A 37 8.78 -9.93 6.01
N ALA A 38 8.77 -9.49 7.28
CA ALA A 38 8.19 -10.27 8.37
C ALA A 38 6.71 -10.59 8.14
N ILE A 39 5.95 -9.60 7.68
CA ILE A 39 4.52 -9.78 7.35
C ILE A 39 4.36 -10.78 6.18
N PHE A 40 5.14 -10.63 5.12
CA PHE A 40 5.09 -11.56 3.98
C PHE A 40 5.35 -13.00 4.43
N PHE A 41 6.42 -13.23 5.19
CA PHE A 41 6.82 -14.58 5.60
C PHE A 41 5.82 -15.23 6.58
N ASP A 42 5.12 -14.42 7.37
CA ASP A 42 4.02 -14.86 8.25
C ASP A 42 2.74 -15.25 7.48
N LEU A 43 2.37 -14.45 6.48
CA LEU A 43 1.07 -14.55 5.81
C LEU A 43 1.07 -15.56 4.66
N VAL A 44 2.09 -15.54 3.80
CA VAL A 44 2.21 -16.51 2.71
C VAL A 44 2.49 -17.88 3.32
N LYS A 45 1.67 -18.91 3.08
CA LYS A 45 1.89 -20.23 3.69
C LYS A 45 2.81 -21.11 2.85
N ASP A 46 2.54 -21.19 1.56
CA ASP A 46 3.39 -21.88 0.61
C ASP A 46 4.37 -20.90 -0.05
N LYS A 47 5.67 -21.13 0.15
CA LYS A 47 6.74 -20.27 -0.39
C LYS A 47 7.18 -20.68 -1.79
N THR A 48 6.59 -21.72 -2.35
CA THR A 48 6.88 -22.24 -3.69
C THR A 48 5.96 -21.66 -4.77
N ILE A 49 4.95 -20.88 -4.37
CA ILE A 49 4.01 -20.22 -5.26
C ILE A 49 4.71 -19.19 -6.17
N ASP A 50 4.10 -18.91 -7.33
CA ASP A 50 4.56 -17.89 -8.27
C ASP A 50 4.04 -16.48 -7.89
N GLY A 51 4.66 -15.43 -8.46
CA GLY A 51 4.25 -14.04 -8.25
C GLY A 51 2.81 -13.71 -8.70
N PHE A 52 2.23 -14.48 -9.64
CA PHE A 52 0.83 -14.31 -10.06
C PHE A 52 -0.18 -15.09 -9.21
N ASP A 53 0.26 -15.90 -8.25
CA ASP A 53 -0.63 -16.65 -7.38
C ASP A 53 -1.40 -15.69 -6.44
N PRO A 54 -2.74 -15.82 -6.29
CA PRO A 54 -3.52 -15.00 -5.36
C PRO A 54 -3.09 -15.10 -3.89
N ALA A 55 -2.36 -16.15 -3.50
CA ALA A 55 -1.77 -16.28 -2.16
C ALA A 55 -0.48 -15.45 -1.98
N ASN A 56 0.08 -14.89 -3.06
CA ASN A 56 1.18 -13.94 -2.97
C ASN A 56 0.72 -12.68 -2.22
N VAL A 57 1.54 -12.22 -1.28
CA VAL A 57 1.27 -11.03 -0.50
C VAL A 57 2.16 -9.90 -0.99
N VAL A 58 1.56 -8.77 -1.33
CA VAL A 58 2.29 -7.54 -1.63
C VAL A 58 2.21 -6.63 -0.42
N THR A 59 3.37 -6.24 0.11
CA THR A 59 3.46 -5.27 1.20
C THR A 59 4.00 -3.95 0.68
N MET A 60 3.42 -2.83 1.13
CA MET A 60 3.92 -1.47 0.90
C MET A 60 4.11 -0.82 2.27
N MET A 61 5.35 -0.65 2.69
CA MET A 61 5.68 -0.27 4.06
C MET A 61 6.37 1.07 4.12
N THR A 62 5.93 1.88 5.09
CA THR A 62 6.58 3.13 5.46
C THR A 62 7.62 2.89 6.55
N SER A 63 8.35 3.93 6.93
CA SER A 63 9.26 3.92 8.07
C SER A 63 8.67 4.75 9.23
N PRO A 64 9.07 4.51 10.49
CA PRO A 64 8.80 5.46 11.57
C PRO A 64 9.34 6.89 11.30
N LEU A 65 10.26 7.03 10.34
CA LEU A 65 10.78 8.33 9.89
C LEU A 65 9.96 8.96 8.75
N SER A 66 9.03 8.22 8.14
CA SER A 66 8.22 8.71 7.04
C SER A 66 7.33 9.86 7.49
N GLY A 67 7.26 10.93 6.69
CA GLY A 67 6.51 12.16 7.03
C GLY A 67 7.21 13.09 8.03
N THR A 68 8.41 12.76 8.52
CA THR A 68 9.21 13.62 9.42
C THR A 68 10.14 14.57 8.64
N LEU A 69 10.90 15.40 9.36
CA LEU A 69 11.92 16.29 8.80
C LEU A 69 13.27 15.61 8.53
N VAL A 70 13.39 14.29 8.71
CA VAL A 70 14.65 13.58 8.48
C VAL A 70 15.03 13.66 6.99
N PRO A 71 16.21 14.20 6.63
CA PRO A 71 16.62 14.36 5.24
C PRO A 71 16.65 13.02 4.49
N ALA A 72 16.12 13.00 3.28
CA ALA A 72 16.08 11.86 2.33
C ALA A 72 15.33 10.58 2.80
N ALA A 73 15.16 10.35 4.11
CA ALA A 73 14.49 9.16 4.64
C ALA A 73 12.96 9.32 4.75
N SER A 74 12.46 10.56 4.84
CA SER A 74 11.05 10.84 5.13
C SER A 74 10.06 10.47 4.02
N GLY A 75 10.53 10.26 2.79
CA GLY A 75 9.70 9.99 1.61
C GLY A 75 9.88 8.61 0.98
N ARG A 76 10.57 7.67 1.63
CA ARG A 76 10.83 6.33 1.06
C ARG A 76 9.69 5.37 1.40
N THR A 77 9.35 4.49 0.45
CA THR A 77 8.37 3.39 0.60
C THR A 77 8.99 2.11 0.07
N GLU A 78 8.99 1.05 0.88
CA GLU A 78 9.47 -0.27 0.45
C GLU A 78 8.28 -1.12 0.00
N VAL A 79 8.40 -1.75 -1.16
CA VAL A 79 7.40 -2.66 -1.74
C VAL A 79 8.02 -4.05 -1.83
N GLN A 80 7.33 -5.07 -1.33
CA GLN A 80 7.87 -6.44 -1.25
C GLN A 80 6.81 -7.47 -1.61
N GLY A 81 7.25 -8.61 -2.13
CA GLY A 81 6.43 -9.76 -2.52
C GLY A 81 7.21 -10.68 -3.45
N ILE A 82 6.57 -11.71 -3.98
CA ILE A 82 7.19 -12.53 -5.05
C ILE A 82 7.09 -11.76 -6.36
N GLY A 83 8.24 -11.44 -6.95
CA GLY A 83 8.34 -10.71 -8.20
C GLY A 83 8.36 -11.65 -9.41
N VAL A 84 7.76 -11.20 -10.52
CA VAL A 84 7.66 -11.96 -11.78
C VAL A 84 8.76 -11.60 -12.79
N GLN A 85 9.72 -10.74 -12.41
CA GLN A 85 10.80 -10.31 -13.30
C GLN A 85 11.84 -11.42 -13.54
N SER A 86 12.01 -12.32 -12.57
CA SER A 86 12.93 -13.45 -12.69
C SER A 86 12.25 -14.63 -13.38
N TYR A 87 12.94 -15.22 -14.35
CA TYR A 87 12.47 -16.37 -15.11
C TYR A 87 13.45 -17.55 -14.98
N PRO A 88 12.98 -18.82 -14.88
CA PRO A 88 11.59 -19.24 -14.86
C PRO A 88 10.92 -19.20 -13.47
N ILE A 89 11.68 -18.83 -12.42
CA ILE A 89 11.23 -18.85 -11.03
C ILE A 89 11.12 -17.42 -10.52
N GLY A 90 9.93 -17.04 -10.03
CA GLY A 90 9.73 -15.81 -9.27
C GLY A 90 10.39 -15.91 -7.89
N TRP A 91 11.05 -14.84 -7.46
CA TRP A 91 11.71 -14.78 -6.15
C TRP A 91 11.04 -13.74 -5.28
N PHE A 92 11.08 -13.96 -3.97
CA PHE A 92 10.85 -12.87 -3.03
C PHE A 92 11.81 -11.74 -3.36
N THR A 93 11.26 -10.57 -3.60
CA THR A 93 12.01 -9.39 -4.02
C THR A 93 11.50 -8.16 -3.30
N ARG A 94 12.27 -7.09 -3.44
CA ARG A 94 11.93 -5.77 -2.93
C ARG A 94 12.18 -4.71 -3.97
N SER A 95 11.39 -3.65 -3.89
CA SER A 95 11.58 -2.41 -4.62
C SER A 95 11.36 -1.23 -3.69
N ASN A 96 11.84 -0.07 -4.07
CA ASN A 96 11.62 1.16 -3.31
C ASN A 96 11.26 2.32 -4.22
N LEU A 97 10.28 3.11 -3.79
CA LEU A 97 9.92 4.37 -4.43
C LEU A 97 10.01 5.54 -3.43
N GLY A 98 10.40 6.70 -3.95
CA GLY A 98 10.44 7.96 -3.21
C GLY A 98 9.18 8.80 -3.39
N GLY A 99 9.23 10.05 -2.95
CA GLY A 99 8.18 11.03 -3.16
C GLY A 99 7.25 11.18 -1.95
N ARG A 100 5.98 11.50 -2.21
CA ARG A 100 5.02 11.88 -1.16
C ARG A 100 4.22 10.70 -0.59
N PHE A 101 4.26 9.52 -1.21
CA PHE A 101 3.37 8.41 -0.89
C PHE A 101 3.45 7.98 0.58
N SER A 102 4.64 7.66 1.11
CA SER A 102 4.76 7.22 2.50
C SER A 102 4.39 8.32 3.50
N GLY A 103 4.76 9.57 3.24
CA GLY A 103 4.36 10.70 4.07
C GLY A 103 2.83 10.86 4.12
N MET A 104 2.16 10.83 2.97
CA MET A 104 0.69 10.93 2.90
C MET A 104 0.01 9.75 3.60
N LEU A 105 0.53 8.53 3.44
CA LEU A 105 -0.01 7.35 4.12
C LEU A 105 0.15 7.43 5.65
N LYS A 106 1.29 7.97 6.11
CA LYS A 106 1.53 8.25 7.52
C LYS A 106 0.58 9.30 8.08
N PHE A 107 0.34 10.39 7.34
CA PHE A 107 -0.61 11.42 7.74
C PHE A 107 -2.05 10.90 7.77
N ALA A 108 -2.40 9.98 6.86
CA ALA A 108 -3.66 9.25 6.89
C ALA A 108 -3.77 8.25 8.07
N GLY A 109 -2.71 8.09 8.88
CA GLY A 109 -2.71 7.28 10.09
C GLY A 109 -2.37 5.80 9.86
N TRP A 110 -1.63 5.46 8.81
CA TRP A 110 -1.23 4.08 8.50
C TRP A 110 0.29 3.92 8.40
N ASP A 111 0.81 2.81 8.93
CA ASP A 111 2.24 2.46 8.83
C ASP A 111 2.59 1.67 7.55
N GLY A 112 1.58 1.14 6.86
CA GLY A 112 1.77 0.40 5.63
C GLY A 112 0.48 -0.23 5.13
N ILE A 113 0.59 -0.93 4.01
CA ILE A 113 -0.49 -1.62 3.32
C ILE A 113 -0.04 -3.06 3.04
N VAL A 114 -0.92 -4.02 3.30
CA VAL A 114 -0.75 -5.44 3.01
C VAL A 114 -1.88 -5.84 2.08
N ILE A 115 -1.55 -6.37 0.92
CA ILE A 115 -2.50 -6.76 -0.11
C ILE A 115 -2.37 -8.27 -0.31
N GLN A 116 -3.50 -8.98 -0.23
CA GLN A 116 -3.61 -10.40 -0.53
C GLN A 116 -4.83 -10.66 -1.43
N GLY A 117 -4.86 -11.83 -2.06
CA GLY A 117 -5.96 -12.22 -2.92
C GLY A 117 -5.97 -11.51 -4.27
N LYS A 118 -7.05 -11.71 -5.02
CA LYS A 118 -7.21 -11.18 -6.37
C LYS A 118 -8.64 -10.71 -6.58
N ALA A 119 -8.80 -9.46 -7.00
CA ALA A 119 -10.10 -8.94 -7.39
C ALA A 119 -10.59 -9.60 -8.69
N ASP A 120 -11.90 -9.81 -8.77
CA ASP A 120 -12.62 -10.34 -9.94
C ASP A 120 -12.62 -9.38 -11.14
N LYS A 121 -12.43 -8.09 -10.89
CA LYS A 121 -12.30 -7.02 -11.89
C LYS A 121 -11.28 -5.97 -11.43
N PRO A 122 -10.78 -5.10 -12.34
CA PRO A 122 -9.89 -4.01 -11.97
C PRO A 122 -10.49 -3.07 -10.91
N VAL A 123 -9.73 -2.86 -9.83
CA VAL A 123 -10.09 -1.99 -8.71
C VAL A 123 -8.94 -1.06 -8.35
N TRP A 124 -9.26 0.02 -7.65
CA TRP A 124 -8.31 0.91 -6.99
C TRP A 124 -8.72 1.13 -5.53
N VAL A 125 -7.76 1.53 -4.69
CA VAL A 125 -7.98 1.72 -3.26
C VAL A 125 -7.94 3.22 -2.95
N ASP A 126 -9.05 3.73 -2.41
CA ASP A 126 -9.21 5.12 -1.96
C ASP A 126 -9.01 5.16 -0.44
N ILE A 127 -7.90 5.77 -0.01
CA ILE A 127 -7.53 5.92 1.41
C ILE A 127 -7.63 7.41 1.76
N ARG A 128 -8.52 7.74 2.69
CA ARG A 128 -8.72 9.08 3.23
C ARG A 128 -8.73 8.98 4.74
N ASP A 129 -7.57 9.23 5.33
CA ASP A 129 -7.35 9.03 6.76
C ASP A 129 -7.81 7.64 7.22
N GLY A 130 -8.74 7.57 8.15
CA GLY A 130 -9.31 6.31 8.64
C GLY A 130 -10.26 5.61 7.67
N GLU A 131 -10.75 6.27 6.63
CA GLU A 131 -11.69 5.72 5.68
C GLU A 131 -10.98 5.07 4.48
N VAL A 132 -11.24 3.79 4.24
CA VAL A 132 -10.66 3.02 3.14
C VAL A 132 -11.75 2.35 2.33
N ARG A 133 -11.73 2.54 1.01
CA ARG A 133 -12.70 1.94 0.08
C ARG A 133 -11.99 1.29 -1.10
N ILE A 134 -12.35 0.04 -1.40
CA ILE A 134 -11.96 -0.65 -2.64
C ILE A 134 -13.01 -0.29 -3.70
N ARG A 135 -12.60 0.43 -4.74
CA ARG A 135 -13.48 1.01 -5.76
C ARG A 135 -13.24 0.35 -7.11
N ASP A 136 -14.30 0.21 -7.89
CA ASP A 136 -14.19 -0.27 -9.26
C ASP A 136 -13.49 0.78 -10.14
N CYS A 137 -12.64 0.32 -11.07
CA CYS A 137 -11.96 1.19 -12.03
C CYS A 137 -12.88 1.67 -13.18
N ALA A 138 -13.98 0.96 -13.44
CA ALA A 138 -14.85 1.19 -14.60
C ALA A 138 -15.48 2.60 -14.66
N PRO A 139 -15.99 3.18 -13.55
CA PRO A 139 -16.59 4.52 -13.58
C PRO A 139 -15.64 5.65 -14.02
N LEU A 140 -14.33 5.46 -13.86
CA LEU A 140 -13.30 6.43 -14.27
C LEU A 140 -12.44 5.93 -15.45
N SER A 141 -12.81 4.78 -16.03
CA SER A 141 -12.08 4.10 -17.11
C SER A 141 -10.57 3.97 -16.83
N LEU A 142 -10.19 3.62 -15.59
CA LEU A 142 -8.79 3.63 -15.16
C LEU A 142 -7.96 2.49 -15.77
N TRP A 143 -8.58 1.33 -15.98
CA TRP A 143 -7.87 0.16 -16.50
C TRP A 143 -7.42 0.39 -17.94
N GLY A 144 -6.16 0.10 -18.24
CA GLY A 144 -5.54 0.36 -19.54
C GLY A 144 -5.01 1.79 -19.74
N LYS A 145 -5.12 2.68 -18.74
CA LYS A 145 -4.46 4.01 -18.78
C LYS A 145 -2.98 3.90 -18.44
N GLU A 146 -2.19 4.78 -19.03
CA GLU A 146 -0.83 5.08 -18.57
C GLU A 146 -0.84 5.70 -17.17
N THR A 147 0.30 5.60 -16.47
CA THR A 147 0.42 6.03 -15.06
C THR A 147 0.02 7.50 -14.84
N TRP A 148 0.43 8.40 -15.73
CA TRP A 148 0.11 9.83 -15.67
C TRP A 148 -1.39 10.10 -15.84
N ASP A 149 -2.02 9.49 -16.84
CA ASP A 149 -3.44 9.68 -17.14
C ASP A 149 -4.33 9.04 -16.06
N CYS A 150 -3.90 7.91 -15.50
CA CYS A 150 -4.58 7.27 -14.37
C CYS A 150 -4.56 8.16 -13.14
N GLN A 151 -3.38 8.70 -12.78
CA GLN A 151 -3.25 9.62 -11.66
C GLN A 151 -4.10 10.89 -11.87
N LYS A 152 -4.07 11.48 -13.07
CA LYS A 152 -4.87 12.66 -13.39
C LYS A 152 -6.38 12.38 -13.26
N ALA A 153 -6.87 11.26 -13.79
CA ALA A 153 -8.29 10.90 -13.70
C ALA A 153 -8.76 10.73 -12.24
N ILE A 154 -7.95 10.09 -11.39
CA ILE A 154 -8.24 9.98 -9.96
C ILE A 154 -8.20 11.36 -9.29
N TRP A 155 -7.21 12.19 -9.63
CA TRP A 155 -7.09 13.54 -9.08
C TRP A 155 -8.29 14.42 -9.42
N ASP A 156 -8.73 14.43 -10.69
CA ASP A 156 -9.90 15.17 -11.15
C ASP A 156 -11.18 14.66 -10.46
N TYR A 157 -11.35 13.34 -10.30
CA TYR A 157 -12.46 12.76 -9.53
C TYR A 157 -12.45 13.21 -8.06
N VAL A 158 -11.28 13.20 -7.43
CA VAL A 158 -11.10 13.62 -6.04
C VAL A 158 -11.42 15.12 -5.87
N LEU A 159 -10.99 15.96 -6.80
CA LEU A 159 -11.23 17.41 -6.75
C LEU A 159 -12.64 17.83 -7.15
N SER A 160 -13.28 17.12 -8.10
CA SER A 160 -14.63 17.46 -8.59
C SER A 160 -15.75 17.08 -7.62
N GLY A 161 -15.46 16.26 -6.60
CA GLY A 161 -16.41 15.82 -5.58
C GLY A 161 -16.27 16.48 -4.20
N GLY A 162 -15.31 17.38 -3.98
CA GLY A 162 -15.07 18.03 -2.69
C GLY A 162 -15.19 19.55 -2.81
N LYS A 163 -15.78 20.20 -1.80
CA LYS A 163 -15.61 21.66 -1.70
C LYS A 163 -14.12 21.92 -1.53
N TYR A 164 -13.60 22.93 -2.24
CA TYR A 164 -12.25 23.44 -2.00
C TYR A 164 -12.06 23.70 -0.50
N GLY A 165 -11.27 22.88 0.20
CA GLY A 165 -11.14 22.92 1.67
C GLY A 165 -11.32 21.59 2.40
N ASP A 166 -11.95 20.57 1.81
CA ASP A 166 -12.17 19.26 2.47
C ASP A 166 -10.87 18.50 2.79
N TRP A 167 -9.77 18.85 2.12
CA TRP A 167 -8.43 18.28 2.32
C TRP A 167 -7.53 19.14 3.22
N ASN A 168 -8.00 20.31 3.65
CA ASN A 168 -7.24 21.34 4.38
C ASN A 168 -7.94 21.74 5.70
N SER A 169 -8.53 20.78 6.41
CA SER A 169 -8.96 21.04 7.80
C SER A 169 -8.09 20.21 8.75
N PRO A 170 -7.46 20.84 9.77
CA PRO A 170 -6.61 20.16 10.73
C PRO A 170 -7.35 19.14 11.59
#